data_AF-A0A1H3GUE4-F1
#
_entry.id   AF-A0A1H3GUE4-F1
#
_cell.length_a   1.000
_cell.length_b   1.000
_cell.length_c   1.000
_cell.angle_alpha   90.00
_cell.angle_beta   90.00
_cell.angle_gamma   90.00
#
_symmetry.space_group_name_H-M   'P 1'
#
loop_
_entity.id
_entity.type
_entity.pdbx_description
1 polymer ?
#
loop_
_entity_poly.entity_id
_entity_poly.type
_entity_poly.pdbx_seq_one_letter_code
_entity_poly.pdbx_strand_id
1 'polypeptide(L)'
;MQFKLSHDRKSIADEDLLSDLQCVAQEHADICLKQRTYKEFGKYGVTTVIRRFGSWNTAIEKAGLEKFVERNIPDQKLFAAIYDLWIKLGRQPSYSEIQRPHCYYSAKPYEQRFGSWRKALEAFVEYINTKEISTPFSRANDIQLLQHRSTSRSINLRLRFKVLQRDNFRCCACGVSPAITPGIQLEVDHIVPWSKGGETVIDNLQTLCFACNQGKSNHHVSQ
;
A
#
# COMPACT_ATOMS: atom_id res chain seq x y z
N MET A 1 -51.75 42.40 -1.47
CA MET A 1 -50.79 41.29 -1.65
C MET A 1 -51.39 40.03 -1.05
N GLN A 2 -51.73 39.03 -1.87
CA GLN A 2 -52.19 37.73 -1.36
C GLN A 2 -50.98 36.80 -1.24
N PHE A 3 -50.64 36.41 -0.02
CA PHE A 3 -49.65 35.38 0.22
C PHE A 3 -50.34 34.01 0.10
N LYS A 4 -49.89 33.18 -0.85
CA LYS A 4 -50.34 31.79 -0.99
C LYS A 4 -49.24 30.88 -0.46
N LEU A 5 -49.61 29.91 0.39
CA LEU A 5 -48.71 28.82 0.74
C LEU A 5 -48.49 27.95 -0.50
N SER A 6 -47.22 27.74 -0.85
CA SER A 6 -46.81 26.72 -1.82
C SER A 6 -47.14 25.34 -1.23
N HIS A 7 -48.31 24.82 -1.61
CA HIS A 7 -48.71 23.44 -1.35
C HIS A 7 -48.22 22.59 -2.50
N ASP A 8 -46.91 22.29 -2.49
CA ASP A 8 -46.40 21.01 -2.96
C ASP A 8 -44.90 20.96 -2.72
N ARG A 9 -44.50 20.50 -1.54
CA ARG A 9 -43.25 19.75 -1.48
C ARG A 9 -43.56 18.42 -2.17
N LYS A 10 -43.45 18.37 -3.50
CA LYS A 10 -43.54 17.11 -4.26
C LYS A 10 -42.80 16.06 -3.45
N SER A 11 -43.53 15.04 -3.01
CA SER A 11 -42.95 13.93 -2.28
C SER A 11 -41.89 13.34 -3.20
N ILE A 12 -40.61 13.50 -2.84
CA ILE A 12 -39.50 12.99 -3.63
C ILE A 12 -39.69 11.48 -3.71
N ALA A 13 -39.68 10.91 -4.91
CA ALA A 13 -39.84 9.47 -5.07
C ALA A 13 -38.61 8.76 -4.50
N ASP A 14 -38.81 7.56 -3.97
CA ASP A 14 -37.71 6.75 -3.43
C ASP A 14 -36.69 6.45 -4.53
N GLU A 15 -37.16 6.23 -5.75
CA GLU A 15 -36.36 6.00 -6.96
C GLU A 15 -35.43 7.18 -7.28
N ASP A 16 -35.91 8.42 -7.14
CA ASP A 16 -35.11 9.62 -7.40
C ASP A 16 -33.92 9.73 -6.42
N LEU A 17 -34.16 9.38 -5.14
CA LEU A 17 -33.11 9.40 -4.11
C LEU A 17 -32.06 8.32 -4.36
N LEU A 18 -32.49 7.12 -4.79
CA LEU A 18 -31.58 6.00 -5.06
C LEU A 18 -30.76 6.27 -6.33
N SER A 19 -31.37 6.82 -7.38
CA SER A 19 -30.67 7.20 -8.61
C SER A 19 -29.63 8.28 -8.37
N ASP A 20 -29.92 9.26 -7.51
CA ASP A 20 -28.97 10.32 -7.16
C ASP A 20 -27.75 9.77 -6.39
N LEU A 21 -27.98 8.84 -5.45
CA LEU A 21 -26.88 8.14 -4.76
C LEU A 21 -25.99 7.35 -5.74
N GLN A 22 -26.59 6.70 -6.74
CA GLN A 22 -25.85 5.97 -7.78
C GLN A 22 -25.04 6.91 -8.67
N CYS A 23 -25.62 8.02 -9.13
CA CYS A 23 -24.90 9.02 -9.94
C CYS A 23 -23.69 9.58 -9.19
N VAL A 24 -23.86 10.02 -7.94
CA VAL A 24 -22.75 10.59 -7.17
C VAL A 24 -21.66 9.54 -6.90
N ALA A 25 -22.03 8.27 -6.69
CA ALA A 25 -21.07 7.19 -6.53
C ALA A 25 -20.30 6.85 -7.83
N GLN A 26 -20.93 7.01 -9.00
CA GLN A 26 -20.27 6.81 -10.30
C GLN A 26 -19.33 7.97 -10.66
N GLU A 27 -19.76 9.21 -10.42
CA GLU A 27 -18.98 10.42 -10.71
C GLU A 27 -17.76 10.57 -9.80
N HIS A 28 -17.91 10.17 -8.53
CA HIS A 28 -16.83 10.15 -7.56
C HIS A 28 -16.43 8.71 -7.32
N ALA A 29 -15.48 8.21 -8.11
CA ALA A 29 -14.96 6.83 -8.18
C ALA A 29 -14.33 6.26 -6.87
N ASP A 30 -14.77 6.74 -5.71
CA ASP A 30 -14.71 6.01 -4.47
C ASP A 30 -15.90 5.03 -4.49
N ILE A 31 -15.61 3.73 -4.71
CA ILE A 31 -16.56 2.60 -4.64
C ILE A 31 -17.41 2.59 -3.33
N CYS A 32 -17.07 3.45 -2.34
CA CYS A 32 -17.84 3.70 -1.13
C CYS A 32 -18.25 5.18 -0.99
N LEU A 33 -19.52 5.50 -1.26
CA LEU A 33 -20.08 6.83 -1.09
C LEU A 33 -20.19 7.22 0.41
N LYS A 34 -19.31 8.12 0.85
CA LYS A 34 -19.35 8.68 2.21
C LYS A 34 -20.40 9.79 2.31
N GLN A 35 -21.01 9.94 3.50
CA GLN A 35 -21.95 11.03 3.77
C GLN A 35 -21.39 12.41 3.47
N ARG A 36 -20.08 12.64 3.72
CA ARG A 36 -19.42 13.92 3.40
C ARG A 36 -19.43 14.21 1.90
N THR A 37 -19.17 13.20 1.08
CA THR A 37 -19.09 13.31 -0.37
C THR A 37 -20.49 13.61 -0.91
N TYR A 38 -21.49 12.86 -0.47
CA TYR A 38 -22.87 13.13 -0.87
C TYR A 38 -23.40 14.49 -0.35
N LYS A 39 -22.93 14.97 0.80
CA LYS A 39 -23.28 16.32 1.29
C LYS A 39 -22.74 17.43 0.38
N GLU A 40 -21.59 17.21 -0.27
CA GLU A 40 -20.94 18.18 -1.14
C GLU A 40 -21.47 18.12 -2.58
N PHE A 41 -21.79 16.92 -3.09
CA PHE A 41 -22.13 16.69 -4.50
C PHE A 41 -23.55 16.19 -4.75
N GLY A 42 -24.26 15.75 -3.71
CA GLY A 42 -25.61 15.22 -3.82
C GLY A 42 -26.66 16.30 -4.08
N LYS A 43 -27.65 15.96 -4.92
CA LYS A 43 -28.78 16.84 -5.22
C LYS A 43 -29.74 16.99 -4.04
N TYR A 44 -29.84 15.95 -3.22
CA TYR A 44 -30.71 15.91 -2.05
C TYR A 44 -29.91 15.95 -0.74
N GLY A 45 -30.56 16.42 0.33
CA GLY A 45 -29.94 16.44 1.66
C GLY A 45 -29.74 15.04 2.24
N VAL A 46 -28.58 14.80 2.86
CA VAL A 46 -28.27 13.56 3.61
C VAL A 46 -29.37 13.21 4.61
N THR A 47 -29.94 14.20 5.29
CA THR A 47 -31.03 14.02 6.26
C THR A 47 -32.31 13.52 5.62
N THR A 48 -32.61 13.91 4.37
CA THR A 48 -33.77 13.43 3.62
C THR A 48 -33.63 11.94 3.32
N VAL A 49 -32.44 11.52 2.88
CA VAL A 49 -32.11 10.11 2.61
C VAL A 49 -32.23 9.27 3.89
N ILE A 50 -31.62 9.71 5.00
CA ILE A 50 -31.68 9.01 6.29
C ILE A 50 -33.11 8.93 6.81
N ARG A 51 -33.90 10.01 6.72
CA ARG A 51 -35.29 10.01 7.20
C ARG A 51 -36.16 9.05 6.38
N ARG A 52 -35.89 8.90 5.08
CA ARG A 52 -36.68 8.04 4.18
C ARG A 52 -36.34 6.56 4.32
N PHE A 53 -35.04 6.23 4.42
CA PHE A 53 -34.55 4.85 4.44
C PHE A 53 -34.14 4.36 5.83
N GLY A 54 -34.28 5.19 6.87
CA GLY A 54 -33.94 4.90 8.26
C GLY A 54 -32.45 5.08 8.58
N SER A 55 -31.55 4.54 7.73
CA SER A 55 -30.10 4.68 7.92
C SER A 55 -29.38 4.92 6.59
N TRP A 56 -28.21 5.55 6.66
CA TRP A 56 -27.33 5.75 5.50
C TRP A 56 -26.94 4.41 4.85
N ASN A 57 -26.55 3.42 5.66
CA ASN A 57 -26.14 2.11 5.14
C ASN A 57 -27.32 1.38 4.46
N THR A 58 -28.54 1.55 4.95
CA THR A 58 -29.74 0.99 4.33
C THR A 58 -30.04 1.65 2.98
N ALA A 59 -29.81 2.96 2.86
CA ALA A 59 -29.97 3.68 1.59
C ALA A 59 -28.93 3.22 0.55
N ILE A 60 -27.67 3.08 0.96
CA ILE A 60 -26.57 2.57 0.12
C ILE A 60 -26.84 1.14 -0.35
N GLU A 61 -27.32 0.27 0.54
CA GLU A 61 -27.73 -1.10 0.19
C GLU A 61 -28.89 -1.13 -0.81
N LYS A 62 -29.93 -0.31 -0.60
CA LYS A 62 -31.04 -0.18 -1.55
C LYS A 62 -30.61 0.41 -2.90
N ALA A 63 -29.56 1.22 -2.92
CA ALA A 63 -28.96 1.76 -4.13
C ALA A 63 -28.05 0.75 -4.85
N GLY A 64 -27.88 -0.47 -4.30
CA GLY A 64 -27.00 -1.49 -4.87
C GLY A 64 -25.49 -1.18 -4.71
N LEU A 65 -25.14 -0.30 -3.77
CA LEU A 65 -23.76 0.10 -3.48
C LEU A 65 -23.19 -0.68 -2.28
N GLU A 66 -21.86 -0.80 -2.22
CA GLU A 66 -21.19 -1.50 -1.11
C GLU A 66 -21.23 -0.70 0.20
N LYS A 67 -21.58 -1.37 1.31
CA LYS A 67 -21.75 -0.76 2.65
C LYS A 67 -20.40 -0.46 3.32
N PHE A 68 -20.31 0.72 3.97
CA PHE A 68 -19.09 1.17 4.66
C PHE A 68 -18.84 0.53 6.04
N VAL A 69 -19.90 0.10 6.75
CA VAL A 69 -19.76 -0.43 8.13
C VAL A 69 -20.54 -1.72 8.27
N GLU A 70 -19.85 -2.85 8.12
CA GLU A 70 -20.30 -4.11 8.66
C GLU A 70 -20.02 -4.13 10.17
N ARG A 71 -21.04 -4.43 10.99
CA ARG A 71 -20.84 -4.72 12.41
C ARG A 71 -20.35 -6.17 12.54
N ASN A 72 -19.40 -6.42 13.45
CA ASN A 72 -18.75 -7.73 13.64
C ASN A 72 -18.06 -8.26 12.37
N ILE A 73 -17.12 -7.49 11.82
CA ILE A 73 -16.29 -7.93 10.70
C ILE A 73 -15.53 -9.21 11.12
N PRO A 74 -15.66 -10.31 10.37
CA PRO A 74 -14.92 -11.54 10.66
C PRO A 74 -13.44 -11.38 10.31
N ASP A 75 -12.57 -12.08 11.03
CA ASP A 75 -11.12 -11.98 10.86
C ASP A 75 -10.68 -12.30 9.42
N GLN A 76 -11.40 -13.21 8.73
CA GLN A 76 -11.16 -13.52 7.32
C GLN A 76 -11.32 -12.30 6.39
N LYS A 77 -12.30 -11.42 6.63
CA LYS A 77 -12.47 -10.20 5.83
C LYS A 77 -11.40 -9.16 6.12
N LEU A 78 -10.99 -9.06 7.39
CA LEU A 78 -9.85 -8.21 7.77
C LEU A 78 -8.58 -8.69 7.07
N PHE A 79 -8.31 -9.99 7.07
CA PHE A 79 -7.14 -10.56 6.39
C PHE A 79 -7.20 -10.42 4.87
N ALA A 80 -8.37 -10.56 4.23
CA ALA A 80 -8.52 -10.31 2.79
C ALA A 80 -8.14 -8.86 2.43
N ALA A 81 -8.58 -7.88 3.23
CA ALA A 81 -8.20 -6.49 3.02
C ALA A 81 -6.68 -6.24 3.18
N ILE A 82 -6.01 -6.93 4.10
CA ILE A 82 -4.54 -6.88 4.21
C ILE A 82 -3.88 -7.47 2.97
N TYR A 83 -4.39 -8.62 2.50
CA TYR A 83 -3.88 -9.31 1.31
C TYR A 83 -3.98 -8.43 0.06
N ASP A 84 -5.14 -7.84 -0.20
CA ASP A 84 -5.36 -6.96 -1.35
C ASP A 84 -4.44 -5.74 -1.31
N LEU A 85 -4.26 -5.16 -0.12
CA LEU A 85 -3.35 -4.04 0.08
C LEU A 85 -1.90 -4.45 -0.16
N TRP A 86 -1.49 -5.64 0.27
CA TRP A 86 -0.15 -6.17 0.07
C TRP A 86 0.14 -6.42 -1.42
N ILE A 87 -0.80 -7.00 -2.17
CA ILE A 87 -0.68 -7.18 -3.62
C ILE A 87 -0.57 -5.84 -4.32
N LYS A 88 -1.45 -4.89 -3.97
CA LYS A 88 -1.46 -3.55 -4.59
C LYS A 88 -0.14 -2.80 -4.38
N LEU A 89 0.44 -2.91 -3.18
CA LEU A 89 1.71 -2.26 -2.85
C LEU A 89 2.93 -3.04 -3.35
N GLY A 90 2.81 -4.36 -3.57
CA GLY A 90 3.92 -5.25 -3.87
C GLY A 90 4.97 -5.33 -2.75
N ARG A 91 4.61 -4.89 -1.55
CA ARG A 91 5.43 -4.91 -0.32
C ARG A 91 4.52 -4.89 0.90
N GLN A 92 5.10 -5.17 2.06
CA GLN A 92 4.39 -5.11 3.34
C GLN A 92 3.75 -3.73 3.56
N PRO A 93 2.44 -3.66 3.86
CA PRO A 93 1.76 -2.42 4.21
C PRO A 93 2.21 -1.86 5.56
N SER A 94 2.47 -0.56 5.59
CA SER A 94 2.75 0.20 6.80
C SER A 94 1.48 0.78 7.42
N TYR A 95 1.54 1.11 8.71
CA TYR A 95 0.40 1.65 9.46
C TYR A 95 -0.24 2.88 8.80
N SER A 96 0.59 3.78 8.27
CA SER A 96 0.16 5.02 7.62
C SER A 96 -0.64 4.79 6.33
N GLU A 97 -0.46 3.65 5.67
CA GLU A 97 -1.11 3.35 4.38
C GLU A 97 -2.56 2.89 4.54
N ILE A 98 -2.91 2.41 5.74
CA ILE A 98 -4.28 2.02 6.10
C ILE A 98 -5.11 3.22 6.57
N GLN A 99 -4.45 4.28 7.02
CA GLN A 99 -5.10 5.46 7.57
C GLN A 99 -5.67 6.41 6.50
N ARG A 100 -5.33 6.27 5.20
CA ARG A 100 -5.72 7.19 4.12
C ARG A 100 -5.82 6.51 2.74
N PRO A 101 -6.67 7.02 1.83
CA PRO A 101 -8.09 6.75 1.71
C PRO A 101 -8.36 5.40 1.00
N HIS A 102 -7.81 4.29 1.50
CA HIS A 102 -8.14 2.98 0.93
C HIS A 102 -9.45 2.49 1.53
N CYS A 103 -10.43 2.27 0.66
CA CYS A 103 -11.84 2.01 0.93
C CYS A 103 -12.17 0.74 1.73
N TYR A 104 -11.20 -0.05 2.19
CA TYR A 104 -11.47 -1.35 2.79
C TYR A 104 -11.80 -1.27 4.29
N TYR A 105 -10.86 -0.90 5.17
CA TYR A 105 -11.13 -0.72 6.60
C TYR A 105 -10.10 0.24 7.23
N SER A 106 -10.48 0.96 8.28
CA SER A 106 -9.53 1.74 9.10
C SER A 106 -8.58 0.83 9.89
N ALA A 107 -7.54 1.38 10.51
CA ALA A 107 -6.62 0.60 11.36
C ALA A 107 -7.28 0.08 12.65
N LYS A 108 -8.38 0.70 13.07
CA LYS A 108 -8.99 0.49 14.39
C LYS A 108 -9.60 -0.92 14.61
N PRO A 109 -10.31 -1.54 13.66
CA PRO A 109 -10.72 -2.94 13.76
C PRO A 109 -9.58 -3.91 14.05
N TYR A 110 -8.41 -3.70 13.43
CA TYR A 110 -7.23 -4.53 13.63
C TYR A 110 -6.64 -4.35 15.04
N GLU A 111 -6.54 -3.11 15.51
CA GLU A 111 -6.06 -2.82 16.88
C GLU A 111 -6.99 -3.40 17.94
N GLN A 112 -8.31 -3.31 17.75
CA GLN A 112 -9.28 -3.84 18.71
C GLN A 112 -9.27 -5.38 18.78
N ARG A 113 -9.04 -6.06 17.64
CA ARG A 113 -9.02 -7.53 17.58
C ARG A 113 -7.67 -8.13 17.96
N PHE A 114 -6.58 -7.59 17.44
CA PHE A 114 -5.24 -8.17 17.54
C PHE A 114 -4.30 -7.35 18.47
N GLY A 115 -4.77 -6.24 19.01
CA GLY A 115 -4.04 -5.36 19.93
C GLY A 115 -3.16 -4.32 19.24
N SER A 116 -2.46 -4.68 18.16
CA SER A 116 -1.66 -3.72 17.37
C SER A 116 -1.64 -4.10 15.90
N TRP A 117 -1.31 -3.15 15.02
CA TRP A 117 -1.15 -3.41 13.60
C TRP A 117 -0.08 -4.47 13.30
N ARG A 118 1.03 -4.46 14.06
CA ARG A 118 2.08 -5.48 13.91
C ARG A 118 1.56 -6.87 14.26
N LYS A 119 0.82 -7.00 15.37
CA LYS A 119 0.19 -8.27 15.77
C LYS A 119 -0.86 -8.74 14.76
N ALA A 120 -1.59 -7.81 14.13
CA ALA A 120 -2.52 -8.14 13.07
C ALA A 120 -1.81 -8.72 11.83
N LEU A 121 -0.63 -8.20 11.48
CA LEU A 121 0.21 -8.74 10.42
C LEU A 121 0.80 -10.11 10.76
N GLU A 122 1.23 -10.30 12.01
CA GLU A 122 1.70 -11.62 12.50
C GLU A 122 0.58 -12.66 12.39
N ALA A 123 -0.63 -12.33 12.87
CA ALA A 123 -1.81 -13.19 12.76
C ALA A 123 -2.23 -13.44 11.30
N PHE A 124 -2.09 -12.45 10.43
CA PHE A 124 -2.34 -12.58 8.99
C PHE A 124 -1.36 -13.57 8.34
N VAL A 125 -0.06 -13.43 8.61
CA VAL A 125 0.98 -14.33 8.08
C VAL A 125 0.75 -15.75 8.58
N GLU A 126 0.45 -15.92 9.87
CA GLU A 126 0.09 -17.21 10.43
C GLU A 126 -1.15 -17.81 9.73
N TYR A 127 -2.20 -17.01 9.54
CA TYR A 127 -3.43 -17.42 8.86
C TYR A 127 -3.20 -17.88 7.41
N ILE A 128 -2.41 -17.15 6.62
CA ILE A 128 -2.10 -17.50 5.23
C ILE A 128 -1.22 -18.75 5.18
N ASN A 129 -0.16 -18.81 6.00
CA ASN A 129 0.75 -19.96 6.03
C ASN A 129 0.08 -21.24 6.54
N THR A 130 -0.93 -21.12 7.40
CA THR A 130 -1.70 -22.26 7.90
C THR A 130 -2.78 -22.71 6.90
N LYS A 131 -3.22 -21.82 5.99
CA LYS A 131 -4.27 -22.11 4.99
C LYS A 131 -3.76 -22.47 3.58
N GLU A 132 -2.50 -22.22 3.24
CA GLU A 132 -1.87 -22.87 2.09
C GLU A 132 -1.52 -24.31 2.50
N ILE A 133 -2.27 -25.35 2.17
CA ILE A 133 -2.52 -25.85 0.81
C ILE A 133 -3.98 -26.30 0.65
N SER A 134 -4.82 -25.53 -0.06
CA SER A 134 -5.94 -26.06 -0.84
C SER A 134 -6.56 -24.99 -1.75
N THR A 135 -5.79 -24.44 -2.69
CA THR A 135 -6.37 -23.84 -3.90
C THR A 135 -5.65 -24.38 -5.12
N PRO A 136 -6.37 -24.89 -6.14
CA PRO A 136 -5.79 -25.38 -7.39
C PRO A 136 -5.49 -24.23 -8.35
N PHE A 137 -4.84 -23.17 -7.87
CA PHE A 137 -4.29 -22.12 -8.74
C PHE A 137 -2.77 -22.27 -8.78
N SER A 138 -2.34 -23.00 -9.81
CA SER A 138 -0.99 -23.20 -10.33
C SER A 138 0.11 -22.31 -9.73
N ARG A 139 0.89 -22.92 -8.83
CA ARG A 139 2.14 -22.41 -8.24
C ARG A 139 3.35 -22.38 -9.19
N ALA A 140 3.18 -22.58 -10.49
CA ALA A 140 4.32 -22.75 -11.41
C ALA A 140 4.72 -21.47 -12.17
N ASN A 141 3.80 -20.55 -12.49
CA ASN A 141 4.11 -19.44 -13.40
C ASN A 141 4.45 -18.10 -12.72
N ASP A 142 3.99 -17.84 -11.48
CA ASP A 142 4.20 -16.53 -10.85
C ASP A 142 5.53 -16.39 -10.10
N ILE A 143 6.19 -17.51 -9.76
CA ILE A 143 7.55 -17.47 -9.17
C ILE A 143 8.57 -16.91 -10.18
N GLN A 144 8.31 -17.04 -11.48
CA GLN A 144 9.18 -16.53 -12.53
C GLN A 144 9.01 -15.02 -12.79
N LEU A 145 7.84 -14.43 -12.47
CA LEU A 145 7.57 -12.99 -12.64
C LEU A 145 8.07 -12.13 -11.48
N LEU A 146 8.22 -12.70 -10.27
CA LEU A 146 8.79 -12.00 -9.11
C LEU A 146 10.32 -11.81 -9.21
N GLN A 147 11.00 -12.58 -10.06
CA GLN A 147 12.47 -12.58 -10.19
C GLN A 147 13.03 -11.43 -11.06
N HIS A 148 12.18 -10.60 -11.65
CA HIS A 148 12.61 -9.55 -12.59
C HIS A 148 12.36 -8.10 -12.11
N ARG A 149 12.14 -7.88 -10.82
CA ARG A 149 12.13 -6.51 -10.29
C ARG A 149 13.57 -6.07 -10.02
N SER A 150 14.21 -5.54 -11.06
CA SER A 150 15.48 -4.83 -10.91
C SER A 150 15.31 -3.75 -9.85
N THR A 151 16.00 -3.91 -8.73
CA THR A 151 16.09 -2.89 -7.68
C THR A 151 16.61 -1.58 -8.28
N SER A 152 16.24 -0.44 -7.71
CA SER A 152 16.73 0.87 -8.19
C SER A 152 18.26 0.90 -8.20
N ARG A 153 18.87 1.48 -9.23
CA ARG A 153 20.33 1.71 -9.29
C ARG A 153 20.83 2.58 -8.12
N SER A 154 19.97 3.47 -7.59
CA SER A 154 20.34 4.36 -6.50
C SER A 154 20.48 3.63 -5.16
N ILE A 155 21.67 3.76 -4.55
CA ILE A 155 21.96 3.19 -3.23
C ILE A 155 21.48 4.18 -2.16
N ASN A 156 20.50 3.80 -1.35
CA ASN A 156 20.03 4.62 -0.24
C ASN A 156 21.15 4.81 0.82
N LEU A 157 21.19 5.98 1.47
CA LEU A 157 22.19 6.33 2.50
C LEU A 157 22.31 5.28 3.62
N ARG A 158 21.19 4.68 4.05
CA ARG A 158 21.21 3.63 5.08
C ARG A 158 21.93 2.37 4.60
N LEU A 159 21.68 1.97 3.35
CA LEU A 159 22.34 0.81 2.74
C LEU A 159 23.83 1.10 2.52
N ARG A 160 24.17 2.31 2.05
CA ARG A 160 25.55 2.78 1.93
C ARG A 160 26.31 2.65 3.25
N PHE A 161 25.72 3.14 4.35
CA PHE A 161 26.34 3.05 5.68
C PHE A 161 26.53 1.60 6.13
N LYS A 162 25.53 0.73 5.91
CA LYS A 162 25.64 -0.70 6.26
C LYS A 162 26.78 -1.41 5.51
N VAL A 163 26.96 -1.10 4.22
CA VAL A 163 28.05 -1.68 3.40
C VAL A 163 29.40 -1.19 3.90
N LEU A 164 29.55 0.12 4.14
CA LEU A 164 30.77 0.68 4.73
C LEU A 164 31.10 0.05 6.08
N GLN A 165 30.10 -0.14 6.94
CA GLN A 165 30.26 -0.77 8.24
C GLN A 165 30.68 -2.24 8.12
N ARG A 166 30.05 -3.01 7.22
CA ARG A 166 30.41 -4.41 6.92
C ARG A 166 31.87 -4.52 6.47
N ASP A 167 32.30 -3.60 5.61
CA ASP A 167 33.65 -3.58 5.03
C ASP A 167 34.68 -2.88 5.94
N ASN A 168 34.34 -2.64 7.21
CA ASN A 168 35.19 -1.98 8.21
C ASN A 168 35.75 -0.61 7.75
N PHE A 169 34.99 0.11 6.91
CA PHE A 169 35.41 1.36 6.29
C PHE A 169 36.74 1.24 5.55
N ARG A 170 36.95 0.12 4.85
CA ARG A 170 38.13 -0.15 4.01
C ARG A 170 37.72 -0.52 2.60
N CYS A 171 38.59 -0.23 1.65
CA CYS A 171 38.43 -0.71 0.27
C CYS A 171 38.56 -2.24 0.22
N CYS A 172 37.59 -2.94 -0.35
CA CYS A 172 37.61 -4.40 -0.52
C CYS A 172 38.72 -4.88 -1.48
N ALA A 173 39.14 -4.03 -2.42
CA ALA A 173 40.14 -4.39 -3.43
C ALA A 173 41.59 -4.18 -2.95
N CYS A 174 41.88 -3.08 -2.25
CA CYS A 174 43.26 -2.70 -1.87
C CYS A 174 43.47 -2.48 -0.37
N GLY A 175 42.42 -2.57 0.45
CA GLY A 175 42.52 -2.47 1.91
C GLY A 175 42.74 -1.06 2.48
N VAL A 176 42.91 -0.02 1.64
CA VAL A 176 43.10 1.36 2.13
C VAL A 176 41.87 1.85 2.89
N SER A 177 42.10 2.71 3.88
CA SER A 177 41.05 3.28 4.70
C SER A 177 41.38 4.73 5.08
N PRO A 178 40.37 5.58 5.36
CA PRO A 178 40.58 6.94 5.85
C PRO A 178 41.38 7.01 7.15
N ALA A 179 41.41 5.93 7.93
CA ALA A 179 42.21 5.84 9.15
C ALA A 179 43.71 5.65 8.87
N ILE A 180 44.08 5.00 7.76
CA ILE A 180 45.48 4.74 7.38
C ILE A 180 46.00 5.85 6.44
N THR A 181 45.15 6.32 5.54
CA THR A 181 45.49 7.33 4.53
C THR A 181 44.48 8.48 4.61
N PRO A 182 44.79 9.55 5.36
CA PRO A 182 43.92 10.71 5.47
C PRO A 182 43.61 11.32 4.10
N GLY A 183 42.34 11.69 3.87
CA GLY A 183 41.88 12.29 2.62
C GLY A 183 41.43 11.30 1.54
N ILE A 184 41.56 9.98 1.75
CA ILE A 184 41.02 8.99 0.82
C ILE A 184 39.48 9.00 0.84
N GLN A 185 38.86 8.97 -0.33
CA GLN A 185 37.40 8.87 -0.48
C GLN A 185 36.98 7.42 -0.77
N LEU A 186 36.00 6.94 0.00
CA LEU A 186 35.38 5.64 -0.18
C LEU A 186 33.99 5.79 -0.81
N GLU A 187 33.73 4.95 -1.79
CA GLU A 187 32.49 4.85 -2.55
C GLU A 187 31.93 3.43 -2.43
N VAL A 188 30.62 3.31 -2.50
CA VAL A 188 29.95 2.01 -2.53
C VAL A 188 29.52 1.75 -3.96
N ASP A 189 29.96 0.64 -4.52
CA ASP A 189 29.71 0.25 -5.90
C ASP A 189 29.17 -1.19 -5.97
N HIS A 190 28.51 -1.53 -7.08
CA HIS A 190 27.98 -2.86 -7.30
C HIS A 190 29.07 -3.84 -7.72
N ILE A 191 29.12 -5.04 -7.14
CA ILE A 191 30.04 -6.12 -7.53
C ILE A 191 29.75 -6.52 -8.97
N VAL A 192 28.52 -6.94 -9.25
CA VAL A 192 27.95 -7.06 -10.59
C VAL A 192 27.29 -5.72 -10.93
N PRO A 193 27.75 -5.00 -11.97
CA PRO A 193 27.16 -3.73 -12.37
C PRO A 193 25.66 -3.83 -12.57
N TRP A 194 24.93 -2.80 -12.16
CA TRP A 194 23.49 -2.72 -12.36
C TRP A 194 23.07 -2.89 -13.83
N SER A 195 23.85 -2.32 -14.76
CA SER A 195 23.64 -2.48 -16.20
C SER A 195 23.76 -3.93 -16.71
N LYS A 196 24.38 -4.82 -15.94
CA LYS A 196 24.55 -6.25 -16.21
C LYS A 196 23.59 -7.13 -15.39
N GLY A 197 22.55 -6.52 -14.80
CA GLY A 197 21.55 -7.23 -14.00
C GLY A 197 21.92 -7.38 -12.52
N GLY A 198 22.93 -6.67 -12.03
CA GLY A 198 23.27 -6.69 -10.61
C GLY A 198 22.29 -5.89 -9.76
N GLU A 199 21.71 -6.53 -8.76
CA GLU A 199 20.77 -5.88 -7.85
C GLU A 199 21.46 -4.97 -6.82
N THR A 200 20.79 -3.91 -6.39
CA THR A 200 21.19 -3.03 -5.29
C THR A 200 20.82 -3.67 -3.95
N VAL A 201 21.46 -4.80 -3.64
CA VAL A 201 21.33 -5.55 -2.39
C VAL A 201 22.67 -5.58 -1.67
N ILE A 202 22.66 -5.77 -0.35
CA ILE A 202 23.88 -5.70 0.48
C ILE A 202 24.98 -6.64 -0.03
N ASP A 203 24.60 -7.83 -0.52
CA ASP A 203 25.54 -8.86 -0.98
C ASP A 203 26.18 -8.52 -2.33
N ASN A 204 25.53 -7.70 -3.16
CA ASN A 204 26.07 -7.26 -4.45
C ASN A 204 26.67 -5.84 -4.37
N LEU A 205 26.84 -5.28 -3.17
CA LEU A 205 27.51 -3.99 -2.96
C LEU A 205 28.84 -4.19 -2.24
N GLN A 206 29.83 -3.37 -2.58
CA GLN A 206 31.16 -3.38 -1.97
C GLN A 206 31.70 -1.96 -1.80
N THR A 207 32.55 -1.77 -0.81
CA THR A 207 33.28 -0.52 -0.57
C THR A 207 34.55 -0.50 -1.40
N LEU A 208 34.74 0.54 -2.24
CA LEU A 208 35.94 0.78 -3.01
C LEU A 208 36.48 2.19 -2.74
N CYS A 209 37.80 2.38 -2.78
CA CYS A 209 38.35 3.72 -2.86
C CYS A 209 38.15 4.29 -4.26
N PHE A 210 38.16 5.63 -4.39
CA PHE A 210 37.98 6.30 -5.68
C PHE A 210 38.85 5.71 -6.81
N ALA A 211 40.14 5.45 -6.55
CA ALA A 211 41.05 4.87 -7.53
C ALA A 211 40.64 3.45 -7.98
N CYS A 212 40.28 2.58 -7.03
CA CYS A 212 39.82 1.22 -7.35
C CYS A 212 38.45 1.23 -8.04
N ASN A 213 37.55 2.14 -7.66
CA ASN A 213 36.24 2.26 -8.28
C ASN A 213 36.36 2.70 -9.75
N GLN A 214 37.22 3.69 -10.02
CA GLN A 214 37.55 4.13 -11.39
C GLN A 214 38.14 2.97 -12.23
N GLY A 215 39.08 2.22 -11.65
CA GLY A 215 39.68 1.06 -12.32
C GLY A 215 38.68 -0.06 -12.63
N LYS A 216 37.66 -0.25 -11.77
CA LYS A 216 36.62 -1.27 -11.97
C LYS A 216 35.64 -0.86 -13.09
N SER A 217 35.17 0.38 -13.10
CA SER A 217 34.19 0.85 -14.09
C SER A 217 33.01 -0.15 -14.27
N ASN A 218 32.65 -0.53 -15.50
CA ASN A 218 31.59 -1.49 -15.79
C ASN A 218 32.07 -2.96 -15.81
N HIS A 219 33.26 -3.25 -15.28
CA HIS A 219 33.76 -4.62 -15.16
C HIS A 219 33.35 -5.23 -13.81
N HIS A 220 33.00 -6.51 -13.85
CA HIS A 220 32.97 -7.35 -12.66
C HIS A 220 34.04 -8.42 -12.85
N VAL A 221 34.71 -8.79 -11.77
CA VAL A 221 35.62 -9.94 -11.79
C VAL A 221 34.75 -11.16 -11.58
N SER A 222 34.62 -12.00 -12.61
CA SER A 222 34.10 -13.36 -12.45
C SER A 222 35.13 -14.10 -11.62
N GLN A 223 34.79 -14.46 -10.38
CA GLN A 223 35.58 -15.44 -9.62
C GLN A 223 35.31 -16.84 -10.18
#